data_AF-A0A821C6W3-F1
#
_entry.id   AF-A0A821C6W3-F1
#
_cell.length_a   1.000
_cell.length_b   1.000
_cell.length_c   1.000
_cell.angle_alpha   90.00
_cell.angle_beta   90.00
_cell.angle_gamma   90.00
#
_symmetry.space_group_name_H-M   'P 1'
#
loop_
_entity.id
_entity.type
_entity.pdbx_description
1 polymer ?
#
loop_
_entity_poly.entity_id
_entity_poly.type
_entity_poly.pdbx_seq_one_letter_code
_entity_poly.pdbx_strand_id
1 'polypeptide(L)'
;GDSDICVSGLNANRYKSELENMIGMFVATLPYAIKLNSCWSFDELVKHVRNKCLPILEHSHYPLQYILADFHLNQLNTSFLEIVFDFITVSSDGSHLCFNDATLEQVSLEQSSKVAKFDYMLRFFHKPTLNDGSLSCCFTCSHDLFDDSTVETMARRFQHIVFQLFCSKSDVSEIDQAFTPIKKLSLILPDEAEEMQGIVFYRIPSIINEGMST
;
A
#
# COMPACT_ATOMS: atom_id res chain seq x y z
N GLY A 1 8.15 -6.34 12.55
CA GLY A 1 6.85 -5.95 11.96
C GLY A 1 5.78 -6.24 12.99
N ASP A 2 4.80 -5.36 13.10
CA ASP A 2 3.65 -5.58 13.96
C ASP A 2 2.70 -6.62 13.34
N SER A 3 2.02 -7.38 14.19
CA SER A 3 0.99 -8.34 13.78
C SER A 3 -0.40 -7.72 13.70
N ASP A 4 -0.56 -6.48 14.16
CA ASP A 4 -1.78 -5.69 14.00
C ASP A 4 -1.44 -4.43 13.20
N ILE A 5 -2.06 -4.26 12.03
CA ILE A 5 -1.82 -3.11 11.17
C ILE A 5 -3.13 -2.38 10.90
N CYS A 6 -3.06 -1.05 10.82
CA CYS A 6 -4.16 -0.24 10.34
C CYS A 6 -3.78 0.41 9.02
N VAL A 7 -4.56 0.15 7.97
CA VAL A 7 -4.41 0.78 6.66
C VAL A 7 -5.73 1.46 6.33
N SER A 8 -5.68 2.71 5.89
CA SER A 8 -6.89 3.42 5.45
C SER A 8 -7.10 3.23 3.95
N GLY A 9 -8.35 3.08 3.52
CA GLY A 9 -8.71 3.04 2.10
C GLY A 9 -9.70 4.14 1.73
N LEU A 10 -9.63 4.57 0.48
CA LEU A 10 -10.57 5.54 -0.09
C LEU A 10 -11.71 4.83 -0.82
N ASN A 11 -12.95 5.25 -0.53
CA ASN A 11 -14.15 4.74 -1.18
C ASN A 11 -14.91 5.92 -1.80
N ALA A 12 -15.34 5.81 -3.06
CA ALA A 12 -16.10 6.86 -3.73
C ALA A 12 -17.41 7.25 -3.01
N ASN A 13 -17.98 6.31 -2.24
CA ASN A 13 -19.17 6.48 -1.41
C ASN A 13 -20.39 7.00 -2.20
N ARG A 14 -20.50 6.58 -3.47
CA ARG A 14 -21.66 6.82 -4.35
C ARG A 14 -22.59 5.60 -4.30
N TYR A 15 -23.10 5.29 -3.12
CA TYR A 15 -23.87 4.07 -2.83
C TYR A 15 -25.34 4.13 -3.29
N LYS A 16 -25.76 5.25 -3.88
CA LYS A 16 -27.10 5.49 -4.42
C LYS A 16 -26.97 5.97 -5.86
N SER A 17 -27.88 5.53 -6.73
CA SER A 17 -27.87 5.90 -8.15
C SER A 17 -28.01 7.41 -8.36
N GLU A 18 -28.73 8.11 -7.49
CA GLU A 18 -28.86 9.57 -7.57
C GLU A 18 -27.53 10.30 -7.35
N LEU A 19 -26.56 9.67 -6.66
CA LEU A 19 -25.26 10.26 -6.36
C LEU A 19 -24.23 10.03 -7.48
N GLU A 20 -24.48 9.14 -8.43
CA GLU A 20 -23.49 8.75 -9.45
C GLU A 20 -23.05 9.95 -10.30
N ASN A 21 -24.00 10.78 -10.72
CA ASN A 21 -23.78 11.91 -11.61
C ASN A 21 -23.68 13.26 -10.87
N MET A 22 -23.64 13.26 -9.54
CA MET A 22 -23.52 14.49 -8.75
C MET A 22 -22.08 14.98 -8.64
N ILE A 23 -21.89 16.28 -8.85
CA ILE A 23 -20.63 16.96 -8.56
C ILE A 23 -20.61 17.31 -7.07
N GLY A 24 -19.61 16.82 -6.34
CA GLY A 24 -19.47 17.05 -4.90
C GLY A 24 -18.40 16.17 -4.27
N MET A 25 -18.10 16.42 -2.99
CA MET A 25 -17.16 15.62 -2.20
C MET A 25 -17.89 14.47 -1.51
N PHE A 26 -17.78 13.27 -2.09
CA PHE A 26 -18.41 12.07 -1.54
C PHE A 26 -17.40 11.10 -0.92
N VAL A 27 -16.13 11.16 -1.33
CA VAL A 27 -15.09 10.19 -0.95
C VAL A 27 -15.04 10.00 0.57
N ALA A 28 -15.25 8.77 1.01
CA ALA A 28 -15.10 8.34 2.39
C ALA A 28 -13.70 7.74 2.60
N THR A 29 -13.14 7.99 3.78
CA THR A 29 -11.90 7.33 4.23
C THR A 29 -12.27 6.28 5.28
N LEU A 30 -11.86 5.04 5.05
CA LEU A 30 -12.24 3.89 5.86
C LEU A 30 -10.98 3.25 6.47
N PRO A 31 -10.86 3.21 7.80
CA PRO A 31 -9.76 2.51 8.46
C PRO A 31 -10.01 0.99 8.45
N TYR A 32 -9.01 0.22 8.03
CA TYR A 32 -9.02 -1.24 8.05
C TYR A 32 -8.01 -1.75 9.08
N ALA A 33 -8.50 -2.24 10.21
CA ALA A 33 -7.67 -2.94 11.19
C ALA A 33 -7.53 -4.42 10.79
N ILE A 34 -6.31 -4.83 10.45
CA ILE A 34 -6.01 -6.16 9.91
C ILE A 34 -4.94 -6.81 10.78
N LYS A 35 -5.26 -8.00 11.30
CA LYS A 35 -4.30 -8.83 12.00
C LYS A 35 -3.61 -9.76 11.02
N LEU A 36 -2.29 -9.72 11.01
CA LEU A 36 -1.44 -10.53 10.16
C LEU A 36 -0.90 -11.73 10.92
N ASN A 37 -0.93 -12.89 10.25
CA ASN A 37 -0.19 -14.07 10.67
C ASN A 37 0.85 -14.39 9.59
N SER A 38 2.13 -14.33 9.98
CA SER A 38 3.25 -14.54 9.05
C SER A 38 3.35 -15.98 8.52
N CYS A 39 2.66 -16.93 9.16
CA CYS A 39 2.55 -18.32 8.68
C CYS A 39 1.47 -18.51 7.61
N TRP A 40 0.59 -17.53 7.39
CA TRP A 40 -0.40 -17.63 6.31
C TRP A 40 0.24 -17.56 4.95
N SER A 41 -0.33 -18.31 4.01
CA SER A 41 -0.04 -18.11 2.60
C SER A 41 -0.64 -16.80 2.08
N PHE A 42 -0.23 -16.39 0.87
CA PHE A 42 -0.81 -15.22 0.24
C PHE A 42 -2.33 -15.36 0.03
N ASP A 43 -2.81 -16.53 -0.40
CA ASP A 43 -4.24 -16.80 -0.57
C ASP A 43 -5.03 -16.73 0.74
N GLU A 44 -4.46 -17.27 1.82
CA GLU A 44 -5.06 -17.20 3.15
C GLU A 44 -5.16 -15.75 3.63
N LEU A 45 -4.11 -14.95 3.40
CA LEU A 45 -4.12 -13.52 3.69
C LEU A 45 -5.18 -12.78 2.86
N VAL A 46 -5.25 -13.00 1.55
CA VAL A 46 -6.25 -12.36 0.69
C VAL A 46 -7.67 -12.70 1.15
N LYS A 47 -7.94 -13.97 1.48
CA LYS A 47 -9.23 -14.40 2.06
C LYS A 47 -9.52 -13.71 3.39
N HIS A 48 -8.52 -13.61 4.27
CA HIS A 48 -8.66 -12.93 5.55
C HIS A 48 -8.99 -11.44 5.37
N VAL A 49 -8.22 -10.73 4.54
CA VAL A 49 -8.41 -9.30 4.25
C VAL A 49 -9.79 -9.08 3.63
N ARG A 50 -10.20 -9.90 2.65
CA ARG A 50 -11.55 -9.82 2.05
C ARG A 50 -12.65 -9.94 3.10
N ASN A 51 -12.56 -10.94 3.98
CA ASN A 51 -13.55 -11.17 5.04
C ASN A 51 -13.60 -10.02 6.07
N LYS A 52 -12.51 -9.29 6.26
CA LYS A 52 -12.45 -8.11 7.13
C LYS A 52 -12.96 -6.85 6.44
N CYS A 53 -12.66 -6.65 5.17
CA CYS A 53 -13.04 -5.45 4.43
C CYS A 53 -14.53 -5.44 4.04
N LEU A 54 -15.12 -6.58 3.68
CA LEU A 54 -16.51 -6.63 3.20
C LEU A 54 -17.54 -6.02 4.18
N PRO A 55 -17.56 -6.40 5.47
CA PRO A 55 -18.50 -5.78 6.42
C PRO A 55 -18.26 -4.27 6.62
N ILE A 56 -17.01 -3.81 6.52
CA ILE A 56 -16.68 -2.37 6.63
C ILE A 56 -17.27 -1.60 5.45
N LEU A 57 -17.22 -2.18 4.24
CA LEU A 57 -17.77 -1.55 3.04
C LEU A 57 -19.30 -1.40 3.10
N GLU A 58 -20.02 -2.31 3.76
CA GLU A 58 -21.47 -2.19 3.99
C GLU A 58 -21.83 -0.93 4.80
N HIS A 59 -20.91 -0.48 5.66
CA HIS A 59 -21.03 0.72 6.48
C HIS A 59 -20.21 1.91 5.97
N SER A 60 -19.74 1.86 4.72
CA SER A 60 -18.86 2.89 4.13
C SER A 60 -19.43 4.31 4.09
N HIS A 61 -20.75 4.45 4.23
CA HIS A 61 -21.46 5.73 4.28
C HIS A 61 -21.36 6.41 5.66
N TYR A 62 -20.87 5.72 6.69
CA TYR A 62 -20.71 6.30 8.01
C TYR A 62 -19.49 7.24 8.05
N PRO A 63 -19.67 8.53 8.37
CA PRO A 63 -18.58 9.50 8.32
C PRO A 63 -17.45 9.20 9.32
N LEU A 64 -16.20 9.33 8.87
CA LEU A 64 -15.01 9.08 9.68
C LEU A 64 -15.00 9.91 10.98
N GLN A 65 -15.48 11.15 10.96
CA GLN A 65 -15.51 11.99 12.17
C GLN A 65 -16.35 11.39 13.30
N TYR A 66 -17.40 10.63 12.97
CA TYR A 66 -18.21 9.96 13.99
C TYR A 66 -17.52 8.71 14.52
N ILE A 67 -16.85 7.95 13.65
CA ILE A 67 -15.99 6.84 14.08
C ILE A 67 -14.98 7.33 15.11
N LEU A 68 -14.30 8.45 14.83
CA LEU A 68 -13.32 9.02 15.75
C LEU A 68 -13.91 9.43 17.10
N ALA A 69 -15.08 10.08 17.06
CA ALA A 69 -15.79 10.49 18.26
C ALA A 69 -16.19 9.28 19.13
N ASP A 70 -16.71 8.21 18.50
CA ASP A 70 -17.16 6.99 19.17
C ASP A 70 -16.01 6.25 19.88
N PHE A 71 -14.80 6.30 19.31
CA PHE A 71 -13.61 5.70 19.92
C PHE A 71 -12.85 6.62 20.89
N HIS A 72 -13.39 7.81 21.20
CA HIS A 72 -12.71 8.84 22.00
C HIS A 72 -11.29 9.17 21.51
N LEU A 73 -11.05 8.97 20.22
CA LEU A 73 -9.78 9.36 19.60
C LEU A 73 -9.87 10.87 19.34
N ASN A 74 -8.94 11.62 19.92
CA ASN A 74 -8.80 13.02 19.58
C ASN A 74 -8.60 13.13 18.06
N GLN A 75 -9.15 14.15 17.41
CA GLN A 75 -8.94 14.39 15.97
C GLN A 75 -7.45 14.54 15.59
N LEU A 76 -6.57 14.74 16.58
CA LEU A 76 -5.12 14.80 16.44
C LEU A 76 -4.45 13.41 16.43
N ASN A 77 -5.15 12.36 16.87
CA ASN A 77 -4.65 10.99 16.87
C ASN A 77 -5.11 10.28 15.59
N THR A 78 -4.45 10.62 14.49
CA THR A 78 -4.74 10.11 13.14
C THR A 78 -3.82 8.98 12.73
N SER A 79 -3.28 8.18 13.68
CA SER A 79 -2.32 7.13 13.34
C SER A 79 -2.84 6.07 12.37
N PHE A 80 -4.17 5.92 12.24
CA PHE A 80 -4.79 5.07 11.24
C PHE A 80 -4.81 5.68 9.81
N LEU A 81 -4.52 6.98 9.66
CA LEU A 81 -4.40 7.69 8.38
C LEU A 81 -2.95 7.79 7.87
N GLU A 82 -1.97 7.24 8.59
CA GLU A 82 -0.56 7.29 8.21
C GLU A 82 -0.32 6.58 6.87
N ILE A 83 -0.95 5.42 6.67
CA ILE A 83 -0.84 4.59 5.47
C ILE A 83 -2.18 4.52 4.75
N VAL A 84 -2.22 5.03 3.52
CA VAL A 84 -3.41 5.03 2.67
C VAL A 84 -3.23 4.16 1.43
N PHE A 85 -4.21 3.31 1.17
CA PHE A 85 -4.35 2.55 -0.06
C PHE A 85 -5.49 3.10 -0.91
N ASP A 86 -5.26 3.25 -2.21
CA ASP A 86 -6.28 3.72 -3.16
C ASP A 86 -6.21 2.91 -4.46
N PHE A 87 -7.37 2.63 -5.03
CA PHE A 87 -7.48 1.89 -6.28
C PHE A 87 -8.46 2.62 -7.20
N ILE A 88 -7.93 3.16 -8.30
CA ILE A 88 -8.69 3.98 -9.23
C ILE A 88 -8.82 3.25 -10.56
N THR A 89 -10.06 3.01 -10.99
CA THR A 89 -10.34 2.62 -12.37
C THR A 89 -10.52 3.89 -13.20
N VAL A 90 -9.61 4.12 -14.14
CA VAL A 90 -9.64 5.27 -15.06
C VAL A 90 -10.35 4.83 -16.34
N SER A 91 -11.62 5.21 -16.48
CA SER A 91 -12.49 4.81 -17.60
C SER A 91 -12.36 5.67 -18.84
N SER A 92 -11.75 6.87 -18.72
CA SER A 92 -11.58 7.79 -19.83
C SER A 92 -10.16 8.34 -19.87
N ASP A 93 -9.53 8.22 -21.02
CA ASP A 93 -8.40 9.06 -21.39
C ASP A 93 -9.03 10.43 -21.65
N GLY A 94 -9.08 11.30 -20.65
CA GLY A 94 -9.67 12.65 -20.74
C GLY A 94 -8.95 13.58 -21.73
N SER A 95 -8.21 13.03 -22.70
CA SER A 95 -7.30 13.72 -23.58
C SER A 95 -8.01 14.62 -24.59
N HIS A 96 -9.25 14.30 -25.00
CA HIS A 96 -9.94 15.08 -26.04
C HIS A 96 -11.44 15.22 -25.76
N LEU A 97 -11.82 16.33 -25.10
CA LEU A 97 -13.20 16.79 -25.18
C LEU A 97 -13.35 17.57 -26.49
N CYS A 98 -14.08 17.02 -27.46
CA CYS A 98 -14.35 17.72 -28.71
C CYS A 98 -15.59 18.61 -28.55
N PHE A 99 -15.42 19.92 -28.77
CA PHE A 99 -16.49 20.90 -28.88
C PHE A 99 -16.53 21.41 -30.33
N ASN A 100 -17.39 20.82 -31.16
CA ASN A 100 -17.49 21.10 -32.59
C ASN A 100 -16.10 21.02 -33.26
N ASP A 101 -15.57 22.17 -33.70
CA ASP A 101 -14.30 22.29 -34.43
C ASP A 101 -13.09 22.49 -33.50
N ALA A 102 -13.31 22.46 -32.17
CA ALA A 102 -12.27 22.67 -31.16
C ALA A 102 -12.03 21.38 -30.36
N THR A 103 -10.76 21.08 -30.14
CA THR A 103 -10.31 20.00 -29.25
C THR A 103 -9.80 20.62 -27.96
N LEU A 104 -10.39 20.24 -26.83
CA LEU A 104 -9.87 20.54 -25.51
C LEU A 104 -8.90 19.43 -25.12
N GLU A 105 -7.63 19.79 -24.99
CA GLU A 105 -6.64 18.92 -24.37
C GLU A 105 -6.62 19.18 -22.87
N GLN A 106 -6.75 18.10 -22.09
CA GLN A 106 -6.53 18.17 -20.66
C GLN A 106 -5.06 18.49 -20.40
N VAL A 107 -4.77 19.73 -20.02
CA VAL A 107 -3.45 20.07 -19.48
C VAL A 107 -3.36 19.43 -18.12
N SER A 108 -2.50 18.41 -17.97
CA SER A 108 -2.21 17.86 -16.65
C SER A 108 -1.54 18.97 -15.85
N LEU A 109 -2.23 19.48 -14.82
CA LEU A 109 -1.61 20.28 -13.77
C LEU A 109 -0.78 19.33 -12.90
N GLU A 110 0.23 18.68 -13.48
CA GLU A 110 1.14 17.78 -12.76
C GLU A 110 2.07 18.52 -11.78
N GLN A 111 1.91 19.83 -11.63
CA GLN A 111 2.86 20.68 -10.90
C GLN A 111 2.27 21.57 -9.81
N SER A 112 0.95 21.71 -9.66
CA SER A 112 0.41 22.56 -8.58
C SER A 112 -0.03 21.71 -7.40
N SER A 113 0.92 21.50 -6.48
CA SER A 113 0.82 20.83 -5.18
C SER A 113 0.99 19.29 -5.19
N LYS A 114 2.24 18.82 -5.29
CA LYS A 114 2.65 17.53 -4.70
C LYS A 114 2.61 17.64 -3.16
N VAL A 115 1.44 17.96 -2.61
CA VAL A 115 1.25 18.00 -1.16
C VAL A 115 0.87 16.59 -0.74
N ALA A 116 1.73 15.97 0.05
CA ALA A 116 1.42 14.74 0.73
C ALA A 116 0.26 15.03 1.71
N LYS A 117 -0.91 14.44 1.44
CA LYS A 117 -2.09 14.53 2.32
C LYS A 117 -2.03 13.53 3.47
N PHE A 118 -1.16 12.54 3.34
CA PHE A 118 -0.92 11.43 4.25
C PHE A 118 0.58 11.18 4.29
N ASP A 119 1.06 10.54 5.35
CA ASP A 119 2.48 10.24 5.52
C ASP A 119 2.98 9.31 4.40
N TYR A 120 2.17 8.29 4.07
CA TYR A 120 2.43 7.36 2.98
C TYR A 120 1.14 6.95 2.27
N MET A 121 1.15 6.99 0.94
CA MET A 121 0.03 6.58 0.10
C MET A 121 0.50 5.71 -1.07
N LEU A 122 -0.09 4.53 -1.20
CA LEU A 122 0.03 3.67 -2.37
C LEU A 122 -1.27 3.72 -3.17
N ARG A 123 -1.19 4.22 -4.40
CA ARG A 123 -2.34 4.28 -5.31
C ARG A 123 -2.10 3.41 -6.53
N PHE A 124 -3.09 2.58 -6.86
CA PHE A 124 -3.16 1.84 -8.11
C PHE A 124 -4.07 2.51 -9.12
N PHE A 125 -3.70 2.40 -10.39
CA PHE A 125 -4.51 2.82 -11.53
C PHE A 125 -4.72 1.62 -12.45
N HIS A 126 -5.98 1.34 -12.73
CA HIS A 126 -6.39 0.38 -13.74
C HIS A 126 -7.02 1.15 -14.91
N LYS A 127 -6.53 0.91 -16.12
CA LYS A 127 -7.06 1.52 -17.35
C LYS A 127 -7.68 0.43 -18.23
N PRO A 128 -8.99 0.17 -18.11
CA PRO A 128 -9.65 -0.85 -18.93
C PRO A 128 -9.51 -0.62 -20.43
N THR A 129 -9.32 0.63 -20.87
CA THR A 129 -9.15 1.01 -22.29
C THR A 129 -7.92 0.38 -22.94
N LEU A 130 -6.88 0.05 -22.17
CA LEU A 130 -5.66 -0.57 -22.70
C LEU A 130 -5.85 -2.06 -23.05
N ASN A 131 -6.84 -2.74 -22.45
CA ASN A 131 -7.14 -4.16 -22.66
C ASN A 131 -5.93 -5.12 -22.54
N ASP A 132 -4.86 -4.71 -21.87
CA ASP A 132 -3.63 -5.49 -21.67
C ASP A 132 -3.50 -6.05 -20.24
N GLY A 133 -4.48 -5.75 -19.38
CA GLY A 133 -4.46 -6.12 -17.96
C GLY A 133 -3.42 -5.36 -17.14
N SER A 134 -2.84 -4.28 -17.68
CA SER A 134 -1.83 -3.50 -16.99
C SER A 134 -2.40 -2.76 -15.78
N LEU A 135 -1.58 -2.72 -14.72
CA LEU A 135 -1.79 -1.90 -13.54
C LEU A 135 -0.56 -1.02 -13.38
N SER A 136 -0.77 0.28 -13.21
CA SER A 136 0.28 1.17 -12.74
C SER A 136 0.02 1.54 -11.28
N CYS A 137 1.07 1.92 -10.56
CA CYS A 137 0.94 2.42 -9.20
C CYS A 137 1.87 3.59 -8.96
N CYS A 138 1.55 4.41 -7.96
CA CYS A 138 2.43 5.46 -7.47
C CYS A 138 2.48 5.47 -5.94
N PHE A 139 3.66 5.83 -5.43
CA PHE A 139 3.90 6.10 -4.03
C PHE A 139 3.92 7.61 -3.83
N THR A 140 3.15 8.11 -2.88
CA THR A 140 3.19 9.52 -2.45
C THR A 140 3.51 9.54 -0.97
N CYS A 141 4.58 10.21 -0.58
CA CYS A 141 5.05 10.23 0.80
C CYS A 141 5.30 11.68 1.25
N SER A 142 5.22 11.92 2.55
CA SER A 142 5.61 13.21 3.13
C SER A 142 7.12 13.39 3.12
N HIS A 143 7.61 14.47 2.51
CA HIS A 143 9.04 14.82 2.54
C HIS A 143 9.57 15.13 3.96
N ASP A 144 8.69 15.50 4.89
CA ASP A 144 9.07 15.74 6.28
C ASP A 144 9.41 14.44 7.03
N LEU A 145 8.97 13.29 6.50
CA LEU A 145 9.13 11.97 7.13
C LEU A 145 10.00 11.00 6.33
N PHE A 146 10.07 11.18 5.00
CA PHE A 146 10.77 10.28 4.10
C PHE A 146 11.71 11.04 3.18
N ASP A 147 12.96 10.60 3.12
CA ASP A 147 13.90 11.00 2.06
C ASP A 147 13.67 10.19 0.78
N ASP A 148 14.17 10.72 -0.34
CA ASP A 148 13.98 10.12 -1.66
C ASP A 148 14.55 8.69 -1.74
N SER A 149 15.71 8.45 -1.12
CA SER A 149 16.34 7.12 -1.09
C SER A 149 15.51 6.08 -0.34
N THR A 150 14.82 6.49 0.71
CA THR A 150 13.94 5.64 1.51
C THR A 150 12.71 5.26 0.70
N VAL A 151 12.07 6.23 0.03
CA VAL A 151 10.90 5.97 -0.82
C VAL A 151 11.28 5.07 -1.99
N GLU A 152 12.43 5.30 -2.63
CA GLU A 152 12.94 4.46 -3.71
C GLU A 152 13.17 3.02 -3.23
N THR A 153 13.82 2.85 -2.07
CA THR A 153 14.06 1.52 -1.48
C THR A 153 12.74 0.82 -1.14
N MET A 154 11.76 1.53 -0.57
CA MET A 154 10.43 1.00 -0.30
C MET A 154 9.73 0.54 -1.58
N ALA A 155 9.80 1.33 -2.66
CA ALA A 155 9.22 0.98 -3.95
C ALA A 155 9.90 -0.26 -4.56
N ARG A 156 11.23 -0.34 -4.51
CA ARG A 156 11.99 -1.52 -4.95
C ARG A 156 11.61 -2.76 -4.16
N ARG A 157 11.48 -2.65 -2.83
CA ARG A 157 11.06 -3.77 -1.97
C ARG A 157 9.64 -4.22 -2.24
N PHE A 158 8.71 -3.29 -2.46
CA PHE A 158 7.35 -3.60 -2.87
C PHE A 158 7.33 -4.39 -4.19
N GLN A 159 8.04 -3.89 -5.21
CA GLN A 159 8.19 -4.58 -6.49
C GLN A 159 8.82 -5.97 -6.33
N HIS A 160 9.83 -6.09 -5.47
CA HIS A 160 10.48 -7.37 -5.19
C HIS A 160 9.52 -8.39 -4.55
N ILE A 161 8.65 -7.97 -3.63
CA ILE A 161 7.61 -8.84 -3.05
C ILE A 161 6.61 -9.27 -4.13
N VAL A 162 6.11 -8.33 -4.95
CA VAL A 162 5.18 -8.63 -6.05
C VAL A 162 5.81 -9.62 -7.03
N PHE A 163 7.09 -9.43 -7.39
CA PHE A 163 7.81 -10.35 -8.26
C PHE A 163 7.94 -11.76 -7.65
N GLN A 164 8.28 -11.86 -6.36
CA GLN A 164 8.34 -13.16 -5.67
C GLN A 164 6.99 -13.89 -5.69
N LEU A 165 5.88 -13.16 -5.51
CA LEU A 165 4.53 -13.72 -5.46
C LEU A 165 3.98 -14.17 -6.82
N PHE A 166 4.29 -13.45 -7.91
CA PHE A 166 3.61 -13.65 -9.20
C PHE A 166 4.53 -13.99 -10.37
N CYS A 167 5.84 -13.86 -10.22
CA CYS A 167 6.79 -13.97 -11.34
C CYS A 167 7.98 -14.88 -11.06
N SER A 168 8.17 -15.35 -9.82
CA SER A 168 9.24 -16.30 -9.55
C SER A 168 8.97 -17.57 -10.36
N LYS A 169 9.94 -18.03 -11.18
CA LYS A 169 9.78 -19.31 -11.89
C LYS A 169 10.09 -20.41 -10.90
N SER A 170 9.06 -21.01 -10.31
CA SER A 170 9.21 -22.35 -9.76
C SER A 170 8.86 -23.33 -10.88
N ASP A 171 9.72 -24.32 -11.14
CA ASP A 171 9.40 -25.51 -11.96
C ASP A 171 8.26 -26.37 -11.34
N VAL A 172 7.64 -25.87 -10.27
CA VAL A 172 6.49 -26.43 -9.58
C VAL A 172 5.29 -25.59 -9.99
N SER A 173 4.24 -26.25 -10.49
CA SER A 173 3.00 -25.66 -11.00
C SER A 173 2.56 -24.40 -10.27
N GLU A 174 2.03 -23.40 -11.00
CA GLU A 174 1.48 -22.09 -10.52
C GLU A 174 0.71 -22.12 -9.19
N ILE A 175 0.13 -23.28 -8.86
CA ILE A 175 -0.56 -23.60 -7.61
C ILE A 175 0.34 -23.40 -6.36
N ASP A 176 1.66 -23.65 -6.41
CA ASP A 176 2.51 -23.76 -5.22
C ASP A 176 2.94 -22.39 -4.62
N GLN A 177 2.93 -21.32 -5.42
CA GLN A 177 3.31 -19.97 -4.96
C GLN A 177 2.23 -19.31 -4.11
N ALA A 178 0.96 -19.53 -4.44
CA ALA A 178 -0.18 -19.08 -3.65
C ALA A 178 -0.23 -19.69 -2.23
N PHE A 179 0.46 -20.82 -2.03
CA PHE A 179 0.64 -21.49 -0.74
C PHE A 179 1.94 -21.11 -0.01
N THR A 180 2.79 -20.27 -0.60
CA THR A 180 4.02 -19.81 0.06
C THR A 180 3.66 -18.94 1.27
N PRO A 181 4.09 -19.30 2.49
CA PRO A 181 3.86 -18.48 3.67
C PRO A 181 4.54 -17.12 3.54
N ILE A 182 3.87 -16.05 3.98
CA ILE A 182 4.38 -14.67 3.90
C ILE A 182 5.77 -14.53 4.54
N LYS A 183 6.03 -15.24 5.64
CA LYS A 183 7.35 -15.22 6.31
C LYS A 183 8.52 -15.70 5.44
N LYS A 184 8.26 -16.38 4.32
CA LYS A 184 9.29 -16.82 3.37
C LYS A 184 9.62 -15.76 2.32
N LEU A 185 8.82 -14.71 2.19
CA LEU A 185 9.09 -13.62 1.26
C LEU A 185 10.24 -12.77 1.81
N SER A 186 11.21 -12.47 0.95
CA SER A 186 12.33 -11.60 1.30
C SER A 186 11.95 -10.14 1.10
N LEU A 187 12.23 -9.32 2.12
CA LEU A 187 12.28 -7.86 1.98
C LEU A 187 13.67 -7.36 1.57
N ILE A 188 14.69 -8.21 1.72
CA ILE A 188 16.07 -7.89 1.35
C ILE A 188 16.16 -8.01 -0.17
N LEU A 189 16.63 -6.94 -0.81
CA LEU A 189 16.82 -6.90 -2.24
C LEU A 189 18.03 -7.76 -2.66
N PRO A 190 18.07 -8.30 -3.89
CA PRO A 190 19.18 -9.16 -4.31
C PRO A 190 20.57 -8.52 -4.19
N ASP A 191 20.70 -7.23 -4.52
CA ASP A 191 21.91 -6.42 -4.35
C ASP A 191 22.32 -6.26 -2.89
N GLU A 192 21.34 -5.97 -2.00
CA GLU A 192 21.59 -5.92 -0.55
C GLU A 192 22.07 -7.28 -0.01
N ALA A 193 21.52 -8.39 -0.52
CA ALA A 193 21.90 -9.74 -0.09
C ALA A 193 23.34 -10.11 -0.51
N GLU A 194 23.78 -9.68 -1.69
CA GLU A 194 25.17 -9.87 -2.15
C GLU A 194 26.17 -9.10 -1.28
N GLU A 195 25.86 -7.85 -0.93
CA GLU A 195 26.69 -7.06 0.00
C GLU A 195 26.80 -7.72 1.38
N MET A 196 25.69 -8.24 1.90
CA MET A 196 25.66 -8.93 3.20
C MET A 196 26.51 -10.21 3.23
N GLN A 197 26.65 -10.91 2.09
CA GLN A 197 27.51 -12.11 2.01
C GLN A 197 29.00 -11.77 2.15
N GLY A 198 29.41 -10.54 1.86
CA GLY A 198 30.78 -10.05 2.06
C GLY A 198 31.12 -9.64 3.49
N ILE A 199 30.13 -9.57 4.40
CA ILE A 199 30.33 -9.08 5.77
C ILE A 199 30.76 -10.23 6.69
N VAL A 200 32.02 -10.22 7.11
CA VAL A 200 32.56 -11.16 8.11
C VAL A 200 32.26 -10.64 9.52
N PHE A 201 31.38 -11.34 10.25
CA PHE A 201 31.12 -11.05 11.65
C PHE A 201 32.21 -11.66 12.53
N TYR A 202 33.13 -10.83 13.03
CA TYR A 202 34.04 -11.24 14.09
C TYR A 202 33.34 -11.14 15.45
N ARG A 203 33.06 -12.29 16.07
CA ARG A 203 32.66 -12.32 17.48
C ARG A 203 33.92 -12.20 18.34
N ILE A 204 34.25 -10.99 18.77
CA ILE A 204 35.37 -10.76 19.69
C ILE A 204 35.02 -11.41 21.03
N PRO A 205 35.82 -12.37 21.54
CA PRO A 205 35.58 -12.96 22.84
C PRO A 205 35.70 -11.88 23.92
N SER A 206 34.75 -11.87 24.86
CA SER A 206 34.88 -11.08 26.08
C SER A 206 36.14 -11.51 26.83
N ILE A 207 37.01 -10.55 27.14
CA ILE A 207 38.18 -10.76 27.98
C ILE A 207 37.67 -11.30 29.32
N ILE A 208 37.87 -12.59 29.56
CA ILE A 208 37.73 -13.15 30.91
C ILE A 208 38.89 -12.54 31.68
N ASN A 209 38.56 -11.63 32.58
CA ASN A 209 39.51 -11.11 33.55
C ASN A 209 39.83 -12.27 34.51
N GLU A 210 40.79 -13.12 34.14
CA GLU A 210 41.52 -13.97 35.09
C GLU A 210 42.41 -13.08 35.95
N GLY A 211 41.76 -12.28 36.79
CA GLY A 211 42.38 -11.39 37.75
C GLY A 211 42.43 -12.05 39.12
N MET A 212 43.55 -12.71 39.36
CA MET A 212 44.23 -12.86 40.66
C MET A 212 43.57 -13.77 41.72
N SER A 213 44.06 -15.01 41.76
CA SER A 213 44.36 -15.68 43.04
C SER A 213 45.31 -14.80 43.87
N THR A 214 44.91 -14.50 45.10
CA THR A 214 45.74 -14.47 46.31
C THR A 214 44.83 -14.62 47.51
#